data_AF-A0A4P5ZJ57-F1
#
_entry.id   AF-A0A4P5ZJ57-F1
#
_cell.length_a   1.000
_cell.length_b   1.000
_cell.length_c   1.000
_cell.angle_alpha   90.00
_cell.angle_beta   90.00
_cell.angle_gamma   90.00
#
_symmetry.space_group_name_H-M   'P 1'
#
loop_
_entity.id
_entity.type
_entity.pdbx_description
1 polymer ?
#
loop_
_entity_poly.entity_id
_entity_poly.type
_entity_poly.pdbx_seq_one_letter_code
_entity_poly.pdbx_strand_id
1 'polypeptide(L)'
;MLSQLEKLAPVVKIEGYQTASTRKYLGLTKNKSDKSKAEFNTHAVDGVAIAATAFVEYRQYHTAKTDGANWFGNVVITTAQFRVIRRPPFSRRQLHLMLPAKGGMRRKYGGSTTRHGFRKGDLVKSPKGVGYVSGDTERQVSVSDANWKRLGQIASSKVQLICRSNGLIVT
;
A
#
# COMPACT_ATOMS: atom_id res chain seq x y z
N MET A 1 22.85 6.33 -12.44
CA MET A 1 22.13 5.55 -11.42
C MET A 1 22.72 4.14 -11.30
N LEU A 2 22.71 3.32 -12.37
CA LEU A 2 23.25 1.95 -12.33
C LEU A 2 24.76 1.90 -12.01
N SER A 3 25.55 2.82 -12.55
CA SER A 3 26.99 2.95 -12.26
C SER A 3 27.34 3.26 -10.80
N GLN A 4 26.40 3.80 -10.02
CA GLN A 4 26.60 4.00 -8.58
C GLN A 4 26.24 2.73 -7.78
N LEU A 5 25.28 1.93 -8.27
CA LEU A 5 24.90 0.67 -7.65
C LEU A 5 25.98 -0.40 -7.84
N GLU A 6 26.64 -0.43 -9.01
CA GLU A 6 27.75 -1.33 -9.32
C GLU A 6 28.94 -1.18 -8.36
N LYS A 7 29.09 -0.01 -7.70
CA LYS A 7 30.10 0.21 -6.66
C LYS A 7 29.80 -0.52 -5.36
N LEU A 8 28.54 -0.87 -5.11
CA LEU A 8 28.08 -1.47 -3.85
C LEU A 8 27.90 -2.99 -3.99
N ALA A 9 27.39 -3.46 -5.13
CA ALA A 9 27.11 -4.87 -5.37
C ALA A 9 27.09 -5.19 -6.88
N PRO A 10 27.22 -6.47 -7.26
CA PRO A 10 27.01 -6.89 -8.65
C PRO A 10 25.62 -6.51 -9.14
N VAL A 11 25.56 -5.83 -10.29
CA VAL A 11 24.30 -5.41 -10.91
C VAL A 11 24.11 -6.19 -12.20
N VAL A 12 22.98 -6.90 -12.29
CA VAL A 12 22.56 -7.61 -13.50
C VAL A 12 21.40 -6.86 -14.13
N LYS A 13 21.48 -6.62 -15.44
CA LYS A 13 20.37 -6.07 -16.22
C LYS A 13 19.60 -7.23 -16.82
N ILE A 14 18.28 -7.17 -16.71
CA ILE A 14 17.37 -8.19 -17.24
C ILE A 14 16.43 -7.52 -18.21
N GLU A 15 16.28 -8.14 -19.38
CA GLU A 15 15.44 -7.60 -20.44
C GLU A 15 13.96 -7.83 -20.14
N GLY A 16 13.11 -6.90 -20.61
CA GLY A 16 11.67 -6.95 -20.35
C GLY A 16 11.00 -8.26 -20.80
N TYR A 17 11.43 -8.84 -21.92
CA TYR A 17 10.88 -10.10 -22.42
C TYR A 17 11.29 -11.32 -21.58
N GLN A 18 12.47 -11.29 -20.94
CA GLN A 18 12.95 -12.36 -20.07
C GLN A 18 12.11 -12.42 -18.79
N THR A 19 11.76 -11.25 -18.23
CA THR A 19 10.86 -11.18 -17.07
C THR A 19 9.47 -11.74 -17.39
N ALA A 20 8.94 -11.47 -18.58
CA ALA A 20 7.65 -12.00 -19.01
C ALA A 20 7.65 -13.52 -19.16
N SER A 21 8.74 -14.08 -19.66
CA SER A 21 8.93 -15.54 -19.82
C SER A 21 9.08 -16.23 -18.46
N THR A 22 9.91 -15.68 -17.58
CA THR A 22 10.11 -16.19 -16.22
C THR A 22 8.83 -16.16 -15.41
N ARG A 23 8.06 -15.08 -15.53
CA ARG A 23 6.75 -14.95 -14.89
C ARG A 23 5.76 -16.02 -15.36
N LYS A 24 5.78 -16.39 -16.64
CA LYS A 24 4.95 -17.48 -17.18
C LYS A 24 5.39 -18.84 -16.64
N TYR A 25 6.69 -19.09 -16.57
CA TYR A 25 7.26 -20.32 -16.02
C TYR A 25 6.91 -20.51 -14.53
N LEU A 26 6.99 -19.44 -13.73
CA LEU A 26 6.68 -19.46 -12.30
C LEU A 26 5.17 -19.40 -11.98
N GLY A 27 4.30 -19.39 -12.99
CA GLY A 27 2.84 -19.32 -12.79
C GLY A 27 2.33 -17.99 -12.20
N LEU A 28 3.13 -16.93 -12.27
CA LEU A 28 2.83 -15.64 -11.67
C LEU A 28 1.86 -14.83 -12.56
N THR A 29 0.64 -14.58 -12.08
CA THR A 29 -0.36 -13.84 -12.83
C THR A 29 -0.15 -12.33 -12.67
N LYS A 30 -0.02 -11.63 -13.81
CA LYS A 30 0.09 -10.16 -13.83
C LYS A 30 -1.25 -9.55 -14.19
N ASN A 31 -1.71 -8.60 -13.40
CA ASN A 31 -2.87 -7.81 -13.78
C ASN A 31 -2.43 -6.76 -14.81
N LYS A 32 -2.93 -6.91 -16.05
CA LYS A 32 -2.66 -6.00 -17.16
C LYS A 32 -3.81 -5.03 -17.42
N SER A 33 -5.02 -5.34 -16.96
CA SER A 33 -6.23 -4.58 -17.26
C SER A 33 -6.36 -3.33 -16.40
N ASP A 34 -6.03 -3.42 -15.11
CA ASP A 34 -6.21 -2.30 -14.18
C ASP A 34 -4.94 -2.05 -13.36
N LYS A 35 -4.09 -1.17 -13.90
CA LYS A 35 -2.82 -0.78 -13.27
C LYS A 35 -2.99 0.12 -12.04
N SER A 36 -4.21 0.58 -11.76
CA SER A 36 -4.50 1.45 -10.61
C SER A 36 -4.75 0.65 -9.32
N LYS A 37 -5.01 -0.66 -9.44
CA LYS A 37 -5.21 -1.53 -8.30
C LYS A 37 -3.90 -1.74 -7.56
N ALA A 38 -3.89 -1.28 -6.31
CA ALA A 38 -2.79 -1.49 -5.37
C ALA A 38 -2.78 -2.94 -4.87
N GLU A 39 -2.44 -3.88 -5.77
CA GLU A 39 -2.35 -5.32 -5.50
C GLU A 39 -0.97 -5.86 -5.91
N PHE A 40 -0.61 -7.00 -5.32
CA PHE A 40 0.67 -7.66 -5.58
C PHE A 40 0.90 -7.92 -7.08
N ASN A 41 -0.14 -8.40 -7.77
CA ASN A 41 -0.10 -8.75 -9.20
C ASN A 41 0.12 -7.56 -10.13
N THR A 42 -0.05 -6.33 -9.65
CA THR A 42 0.18 -5.12 -10.42
C THR A 42 1.56 -4.52 -10.15
N HIS A 43 2.00 -4.49 -8.88
CA HIS A 43 3.16 -3.69 -8.48
C HIS A 43 4.38 -4.50 -8.03
N ALA A 44 4.20 -5.71 -7.50
CA ALA A 44 5.28 -6.48 -6.88
C ALA A 44 5.66 -7.75 -7.69
N VAL A 45 4.76 -8.27 -8.51
CA VAL A 45 4.97 -9.50 -9.28
C VAL A 45 6.20 -9.46 -10.18
N ASP A 46 6.46 -8.32 -10.82
CA ASP A 46 7.62 -8.18 -11.71
C ASP A 46 8.93 -8.20 -10.91
N GLY A 47 8.94 -7.63 -9.70
CA GLY A 47 10.11 -7.67 -8.82
C GLY A 47 10.47 -9.10 -8.39
N VAL A 48 9.47 -9.93 -8.09
CA VAL A 48 9.69 -11.35 -7.79
C VAL A 48 10.18 -12.11 -9.02
N ALA A 49 9.62 -11.84 -10.20
CA ALA A 49 10.10 -12.45 -11.44
C ALA A 49 11.56 -12.06 -11.77
N ILE A 50 11.93 -10.79 -11.55
CA ILE A 50 13.30 -10.29 -11.72
C ILE A 50 14.25 -10.95 -10.69
N ALA A 51 13.84 -11.09 -9.43
CA ALA A 51 14.67 -11.77 -8.45
C ALA A 51 14.85 -13.26 -8.77
N ALA A 52 13.81 -13.91 -9.29
CA ALA A 52 13.85 -15.31 -9.63
C ALA A 52 14.79 -15.62 -10.80
N THR A 53 15.05 -14.69 -11.73
CA THR A 53 16.00 -14.94 -12.84
C THR A 53 17.42 -15.18 -12.37
N ALA A 54 17.76 -14.84 -11.12
CA ALA A 54 19.06 -15.18 -10.53
C ALA A 54 19.19 -16.68 -10.21
N PHE A 55 18.07 -17.40 -10.11
CA PHE A 55 18.01 -18.81 -9.70
C PHE A 55 17.45 -19.73 -10.78
N VAL A 56 16.63 -19.19 -11.70
CA VAL A 56 16.07 -19.92 -12.83
C VAL A 56 16.42 -19.24 -14.15
N GLU A 57 16.80 -20.03 -15.14
CA GLU A 57 17.15 -19.53 -16.46
C GLU A 57 16.66 -20.49 -17.55
N TYR A 58 16.16 -19.91 -18.63
CA TYR A 58 15.83 -20.66 -19.83
C TYR A 58 17.08 -20.78 -20.71
N ARG A 59 17.60 -22.00 -20.88
CA ARG A 59 18.81 -22.26 -21.65
C ARG A 59 18.53 -23.25 -22.78
N GLN A 60 19.13 -22.99 -23.93
CA GLN A 60 19.24 -23.97 -25.00
C GLN A 60 20.36 -24.95 -24.64
N TYR A 61 20.16 -26.22 -24.96
CA TYR A 61 21.16 -27.25 -24.77
C TYR A 61 21.26 -28.11 -26.03
N HIS A 62 22.49 -28.46 -26.36
CA HIS A 62 22.83 -29.31 -27.49
C HIS A 62 23.43 -30.60 -26.94
N THR A 63 22.71 -31.71 -27.11
CA THR A 63 23.20 -33.04 -26.76
C THR A 63 23.58 -33.79 -28.05
N ALA A 64 24.43 -34.80 -27.95
CA ALA A 64 24.92 -35.59 -29.10
C ALA A 64 23.82 -36.16 -30.03
N LYS A 65 22.54 -36.16 -29.62
CA LYS A 65 21.41 -36.68 -30.41
C LYS A 65 20.25 -35.70 -30.59
N THR A 66 20.21 -34.60 -29.84
CA THR A 66 19.03 -33.71 -29.81
C THR A 66 19.39 -32.31 -29.35
N ASP A 67 18.82 -31.34 -30.04
CA ASP A 67 18.81 -29.95 -29.64
C ASP A 67 17.50 -29.64 -28.93
N GLY A 68 17.59 -28.95 -27.80
CA GLY A 68 16.43 -28.63 -26.98
C GLY A 68 16.61 -27.35 -26.21
N ALA A 69 15.54 -26.93 -25.55
CA ALA A 69 15.57 -25.80 -24.64
C ALA A 69 14.69 -26.10 -23.44
N ASN A 70 15.20 -25.81 -22.25
CA ASN A 70 14.46 -26.02 -21.02
C ASN A 70 14.80 -24.97 -19.97
N TRP A 71 13.97 -24.90 -18.94
CA TRP A 71 14.26 -24.15 -17.74
C TRP A 71 15.19 -24.94 -16.84
N PHE A 72 16.23 -24.28 -16.37
CA PHE A 72 17.21 -24.81 -15.43
C PHE A 72 17.14 -24.02 -14.13
N GLY A 73 17.36 -24.71 -13.01
CA GLY A 73 17.24 -24.14 -11.67
C GLY A 73 15.88 -24.42 -11.03
N ASN A 74 15.71 -23.97 -9.78
CA ASN A 74 14.47 -24.16 -9.03
C ASN A 74 14.23 -22.98 -8.08
N VAL A 75 13.00 -22.50 -8.04
CA VAL A 75 12.52 -21.47 -7.11
C VAL A 75 11.15 -21.88 -6.62
N VAL A 76 10.96 -21.87 -5.30
CA VAL A 76 9.65 -22.05 -4.68
C VAL A 76 9.06 -20.68 -4.37
N ILE A 77 7.94 -20.35 -5.02
CA ILE A 77 7.21 -19.12 -4.75
C ILE A 77 6.30 -19.34 -3.53
N THR A 78 6.53 -18.56 -2.48
CA THR A 78 5.69 -18.55 -1.28
C THR A 78 4.77 -17.35 -1.27
N THR A 79 3.64 -17.47 -0.58
CA THR A 79 2.77 -16.33 -0.32
C THR A 79 3.47 -15.34 0.61
N ALA A 80 3.53 -14.07 0.19
CA ALA A 80 4.10 -12.99 0.97
C ALA A 80 3.01 -12.01 1.41
N GLN A 81 3.19 -11.37 2.57
CA GLN A 81 2.30 -10.31 2.99
C GLN A 81 2.49 -9.10 2.08
N PHE A 82 1.42 -8.69 1.40
CA PHE A 82 1.37 -7.45 0.64
C PHE A 82 0.55 -6.44 1.43
N ARG A 83 1.14 -5.28 1.72
CA ARG A 83 0.48 -4.18 2.43
C ARG A 83 0.60 -2.90 1.63
N VAL A 84 -0.50 -2.15 1.56
CA VAL A 84 -0.52 -0.82 0.99
C VAL A 84 -0.44 0.20 2.12
N ILE A 85 0.58 1.04 2.08
CA ILE A 85 0.81 2.09 3.06
C ILE A 85 0.45 3.43 2.43
N ARG A 86 -0.45 4.18 3.07
CA ARG A 86 -0.83 5.53 2.64
C ARG A 86 -1.00 6.48 3.81
N ARG A 87 -1.05 7.77 3.53
CA ARG A 87 -1.38 8.78 4.54
C ARG A 87 -2.91 8.93 4.66
N PRO A 88 -3.46 9.12 5.88
CA PRO A 88 -4.86 9.46 6.05
C PRO A 88 -5.21 10.77 5.31
N PRO A 89 -6.20 10.79 4.41
CA PRO A 89 -6.57 11.98 3.65
C PRO A 89 -7.53 12.88 4.43
N PHE A 90 -7.14 13.33 5.63
CA PHE A 90 -7.90 14.36 6.35
C PHE A 90 -7.45 15.78 5.96
N SER A 91 -8.42 16.70 5.91
CA SER A 91 -8.13 18.12 5.69
C SER A 91 -7.28 18.68 6.83
N ARG A 92 -6.11 19.22 6.47
CA ARG A 92 -5.30 20.06 7.36
C ARG A 92 -6.01 21.41 7.56
N ARG A 93 -5.65 22.12 8.63
CA ARG A 93 -6.16 23.49 8.84
C ARG A 93 -5.66 24.37 7.69
N GLN A 94 -6.59 25.01 7.00
CA GLN A 94 -6.29 25.94 5.93
C GLN A 94 -6.19 27.37 6.44
N LEU A 95 -5.23 28.11 5.88
CA LEU A 95 -4.92 29.52 6.17
C LEU A 95 -6.02 30.46 5.64
N HIS A 96 -6.82 30.05 4.65
CA HIS A 96 -7.82 30.92 3.99
C HIS A 96 -9.21 30.83 4.63
N LEU A 97 -9.47 29.81 5.46
CA LEU A 97 -10.58 29.78 6.42
C LEU A 97 -10.28 30.62 7.69
N MET A 98 -9.22 31.45 7.66
CA MET A 98 -8.73 32.22 8.82
C MET A 98 -9.45 33.53 9.09
N LEU A 99 -10.33 34.00 8.20
CA LEU A 99 -11.18 35.13 8.56
C LEU A 99 -12.07 34.70 9.73
N PRO A 100 -11.95 35.35 10.90
CA PRO A 100 -12.76 34.99 12.04
C PRO A 100 -14.24 35.16 11.69
N ALA A 101 -15.07 34.25 12.19
CA ALA A 101 -16.51 34.46 12.14
C ALA A 101 -16.87 35.69 12.99
N LYS A 102 -18.09 36.22 12.82
CA LYS A 102 -18.63 37.30 13.65
C LYS A 102 -18.40 36.93 15.14
N GLY A 103 -17.62 37.73 15.85
CA GLY A 103 -17.15 37.44 17.21
C GLY A 103 -15.68 36.97 17.36
N GLY A 104 -14.85 37.06 16.32
CA GLY A 104 -13.39 36.86 16.44
C GLY A 104 -12.91 35.40 16.48
N MET A 105 -13.82 34.43 16.61
CA MET A 105 -13.48 33.02 16.66
C MET A 105 -13.33 32.40 15.26
N ARG A 106 -12.21 31.72 15.03
CA ARG A 106 -11.97 30.92 13.82
C ARG A 106 -12.78 29.62 13.87
N ARG A 107 -13.35 29.21 12.74
CA ARG A 107 -14.04 27.92 12.64
C ARG A 107 -13.06 26.79 12.95
N LYS A 108 -13.49 25.82 13.78
CA LYS A 108 -12.75 24.57 14.05
C LYS A 108 -12.86 23.61 12.86
N TYR A 109 -12.40 24.03 11.68
CA TYR A 109 -12.35 23.22 10.47
C TYR A 109 -10.92 22.75 10.20
N GLY A 110 -10.76 21.45 9.91
CA GLY A 110 -9.45 20.83 9.75
C GLY A 110 -8.65 20.68 11.05
N GLY A 111 -7.53 19.97 10.97
CA GLY A 111 -6.68 19.65 12.12
C GLY A 111 -6.71 18.18 12.52
N SER A 112 -5.77 17.78 13.37
CA SER A 112 -5.49 16.39 13.73
C SER A 112 -6.17 15.91 15.00
N THR A 113 -6.68 16.79 15.87
CA THR A 113 -7.30 16.41 17.15
C THR A 113 -8.80 16.73 17.13
N THR A 114 -9.62 15.76 17.54
CA THR A 114 -11.08 15.90 17.71
C THR A 114 -11.42 16.50 19.07
N ARG A 115 -12.65 16.96 19.26
CA ARG A 115 -13.16 17.47 20.55
C ARG A 115 -13.27 16.39 21.63
N HIS A 116 -13.20 15.12 21.25
CA HIS A 116 -13.50 13.97 22.11
C HIS A 116 -12.25 13.19 22.54
N GLY A 117 -11.05 13.77 22.42
CA GLY A 117 -9.79 13.13 22.82
C GLY A 117 -9.20 12.13 21.81
N PHE A 118 -9.88 11.88 20.70
CA PHE A 118 -9.35 11.12 19.56
C PHE A 118 -8.59 12.01 18.58
N ARG A 119 -7.64 11.46 17.85
CA ARG A 119 -6.96 12.13 16.75
C ARG A 119 -7.39 11.54 15.41
N LYS A 120 -7.43 12.36 14.37
CA LYS A 120 -7.68 11.87 13.01
C LYS A 120 -6.56 10.91 12.59
N GLY A 121 -6.96 9.76 12.07
CA GLY A 121 -6.09 8.63 11.80
C GLY A 121 -5.84 7.72 13.01
N ASP A 122 -6.41 7.99 14.19
CA ASP A 122 -6.43 6.99 15.27
C ASP A 122 -7.21 5.76 14.79
N LEU A 123 -6.66 4.57 15.03
CA LEU A 123 -7.34 3.31 14.79
C LEU A 123 -8.24 3.02 15.98
N VAL A 124 -9.53 2.82 15.73
CA VAL A 124 -10.56 2.67 16.76
C VAL A 124 -11.47 1.49 16.48
N LYS A 125 -11.98 0.89 17.56
CA LYS A 125 -13.08 -0.07 17.52
C LYS A 125 -14.40 0.67 17.76
N SER A 126 -15.41 0.36 16.96
CA SER A 126 -16.75 0.92 17.10
C SER A 126 -17.82 -0.16 16.85
N PRO A 127 -19.10 0.11 17.16
CA PRO A 127 -20.20 -0.80 16.84
C PRO A 127 -20.37 -1.05 15.32
N LYS A 128 -19.80 -0.20 14.47
CA LYS A 128 -19.80 -0.36 13.01
C LYS A 128 -18.57 -1.08 12.47
N GLY A 129 -17.65 -1.52 13.35
CA GLY A 129 -16.41 -2.19 13.01
C GLY A 129 -15.16 -1.41 13.42
N VAL A 130 -14.01 -1.95 13.04
CA VAL A 130 -12.70 -1.32 13.21
C VAL A 130 -12.44 -0.36 12.06
N GLY A 131 -11.99 0.85 12.37
CA GLY A 131 -11.70 1.87 11.37
C GLY A 131 -10.87 3.00 11.91
N TYR A 132 -10.64 4.01 11.08
CA TYR A 132 -9.85 5.19 11.38
C TYR A 132 -10.74 6.39 11.66
N VAL A 133 -10.36 7.20 12.65
CA VAL A 133 -11.06 8.46 12.92
C VAL A 133 -10.83 9.44 11.77
N SER A 134 -11.88 9.84 11.08
CA SER A 134 -11.81 10.78 9.95
C SER A 134 -12.20 12.21 10.33
N GLY A 135 -12.93 12.38 11.43
CA GLY A 135 -13.28 13.68 12.00
C GLY A 135 -14.30 13.57 13.11
N ASP A 136 -14.94 14.67 13.44
CA ASP A 136 -15.88 14.77 14.54
C ASP A 136 -16.96 15.83 14.29
N THR A 137 -18.10 15.62 14.94
CA THR A 137 -19.14 16.61 15.17
C THR A 137 -19.15 16.97 16.65
N GLU A 138 -20.10 17.81 17.06
CA GLU A 138 -20.22 18.23 18.45
C GLU A 138 -20.36 17.05 19.43
N ARG A 139 -21.06 15.98 19.04
CA ARG A 139 -21.35 14.83 19.92
C ARG A 139 -20.80 13.49 19.43
N GLN A 140 -20.34 13.41 18.18
CA GLN A 140 -19.99 12.14 17.54
C GLN A 140 -18.62 12.19 16.86
N VAL A 141 -17.98 11.03 16.75
CA VAL A 141 -16.74 10.81 16.02
C VAL A 141 -17.09 10.10 14.72
N SER A 142 -16.57 10.61 13.60
CA SER A 142 -16.70 9.96 12.30
C SER A 142 -15.61 8.90 12.17
N VAL A 143 -16.02 7.66 11.90
CA VAL A 143 -15.12 6.53 11.67
C VAL A 143 -15.24 6.11 10.21
N SER A 144 -14.10 5.98 9.54
CA SER A 144 -13.98 5.54 8.15
C SER A 144 -13.19 4.24 8.06
N ASP A 145 -13.40 3.49 6.99
CA ASP A 145 -12.53 2.37 6.65
C ASP A 145 -11.15 2.87 6.19
N ALA A 146 -10.26 1.94 5.86
CA ALA A 146 -8.94 2.30 5.39
C ALA A 146 -8.97 3.06 4.06
N ASN A 147 -9.96 2.82 3.19
CA ASN A 147 -10.22 3.54 1.94
C ASN A 147 -10.83 4.93 2.16
N TRP A 148 -10.94 5.36 3.41
CA TRP A 148 -11.54 6.61 3.84
C TRP A 148 -13.05 6.72 3.56
N LYS A 149 -13.70 5.61 3.21
CA LYS A 149 -15.15 5.54 3.10
C LYS A 149 -15.73 5.52 4.51
N ARG A 150 -16.62 6.47 4.80
CA ARG A 150 -17.21 6.63 6.14
C ARG A 150 -18.08 5.42 6.48
N LEU A 151 -17.73 4.72 7.58
CA LEU A 151 -18.55 3.65 8.16
C LEU A 151 -19.75 4.23 8.91
N GLY A 152 -19.55 5.38 9.57
CA GLY A 152 -20.62 6.10 10.24
C GLY A 152 -20.12 7.19 11.18
N GLN A 153 -21.07 7.89 11.79
CA GLN A 153 -20.84 8.79 12.91
C GLN A 153 -21.31 8.11 14.19
N ILE A 154 -20.43 7.97 15.15
CA ILE A 154 -20.64 7.17 16.36
C ILE A 154 -20.45 8.08 17.57
N ALA A 155 -21.32 7.94 18.58
CA ALA A 155 -21.13 8.66 19.84
C ALA A 155 -19.76 8.37 20.43
N SER A 156 -19.04 9.38 20.92
CA SER A 156 -17.66 9.24 21.41
C SER A 156 -17.54 8.20 22.52
N SER A 157 -18.57 8.04 23.36
CA SER A 157 -18.64 7.02 24.42
C SER A 157 -18.64 5.57 23.91
N LYS A 158 -19.00 5.34 22.64
CA LYS A 158 -19.04 4.01 22.02
C LYS A 158 -17.80 3.72 21.16
N VAL A 159 -16.80 4.60 21.17
CA VAL A 159 -15.56 4.45 20.40
C VAL A 159 -14.43 4.11 21.35
N GLN A 160 -13.70 3.04 21.05
CA GLN A 160 -12.54 2.63 21.84
C GLN A 160 -11.27 2.77 21.01
N LEU A 161 -10.24 3.42 21.57
CA LEU A 161 -8.95 3.54 20.93
C LEU A 161 -8.24 2.17 20.88
N ILE A 162 -7.77 1.78 19.71
CA ILE A 162 -6.87 0.62 19.53
C ILE A 162 -5.43 1.11 19.43
N CYS A 163 -5.17 2.08 18.55
CA CYS A 163 -3.83 2.61 18.31
C CYS A 163 -3.89 4.09 17.96
N ARG A 164 -2.91 4.87 18.47
CA ARG A 164 -2.77 6.28 18.12
C ARG A 164 -2.25 6.44 16.69
N SER A 165 -2.69 7.50 16.05
CA SER A 165 -2.28 7.89 14.70
C SER A 165 -0.76 8.06 14.62
N ASN A 166 -0.12 7.24 13.81
CA ASN A 166 1.26 7.41 13.35
C ASN A 166 1.33 8.11 11.98
N GLY A 167 0.20 8.64 11.50
CA GLY A 167 0.10 9.29 10.19
C GLY A 167 0.08 8.33 9.01
N LEU A 168 -0.04 7.02 9.24
CA LEU A 168 -0.09 5.98 8.22
C LEU A 168 -1.37 5.13 8.37
N ILE A 169 -1.89 4.71 7.24
CA ILE A 169 -2.93 3.69 7.10
C ILE A 169 -2.26 2.52 6.41
N VAL A 170 -2.39 1.34 7.01
CA VAL A 170 -1.87 0.09 6.47
C VAL A 170 -3.06 -0.81 6.16
N THR A 171 -3.15 -1.28 4.93
CA THR A 171 -4.14 -2.27 4.45
C THR A 171 -3.46 -3.47 3.88
#